data_AF-A0A7S2RSL1-F1
#
_entry.id   AF-A0A7S2RSL1-F1
#
_cell.length_a   1.000
_cell.length_b   1.000
_cell.length_c   1.000
_cell.angle_alpha   90.00
_cell.angle_beta   90.00
_cell.angle_gamma   90.00
#
_symmetry.space_group_name_H-M   'P 1'
#
loop_
_entity.id
_entity.type
_entity.pdbx_description
1 polymer ?
#
loop_
_entity_poly.entity_id
_entity_poly.type
_entity_poly.pdbx_seq_one_letter_code
_entity_poly.pdbx_strand_id
1 'polypeptide(L)'
;MYDRGKELDLRTYKDLQFFAAMGPPGGGRNNVDPRFISLFNVFNLTPPSEFVLSHIYNSIITTYLKDKFEENIVSLGPKLTTATLQLYSKLLVALPPTPSKFHYVFNLRDLGRIFEGLCRATPDEFENNPGGLVRLWRNECTRVFFDRLISEEDQDYSFE
;
A
#
# COMPACT_ATOMS: atom_id res chain seq x y z
N MET A 1 -28.02 -26.69 -5.81
CA MET A 1 -26.98 -27.18 -4.88
C MET A 1 -27.68 -27.95 -3.78
N TYR A 2 -27.23 -29.17 -3.48
CA TYR A 2 -27.78 -29.92 -2.35
C TYR A 2 -27.22 -29.38 -1.05
N ASP A 3 -28.08 -29.24 -0.05
CA ASP A 3 -27.63 -28.96 1.30
C ASP A 3 -26.78 -30.14 1.81
N ARG A 4 -25.69 -29.86 2.54
CA ARG A 4 -24.82 -30.90 3.10
C ARG A 4 -25.36 -31.51 4.41
N GLY A 5 -26.61 -31.20 4.77
CA GLY A 5 -27.33 -31.76 5.91
C GLY A 5 -27.91 -33.16 5.67
N LYS A 6 -28.57 -33.73 6.70
CA LYS A 6 -29.12 -35.09 6.67
C LYS A 6 -30.15 -35.33 5.55
N GLU A 7 -30.98 -34.33 5.24
CA GLU A 7 -32.11 -34.49 4.32
C GLU A 7 -31.77 -34.20 2.86
N LEU A 8 -30.52 -33.75 2.56
CA LEU A 8 -30.02 -33.50 1.20
C LEU A 8 -31.03 -32.74 0.31
N ASP A 9 -31.61 -31.66 0.83
CA ASP A 9 -32.59 -30.87 0.09
C ASP A 9 -31.96 -30.12 -1.09
N LEU A 10 -32.65 -30.13 -2.23
CA LEU A 10 -32.23 -29.40 -3.43
C LEU A 10 -32.54 -27.90 -3.28
N ARG A 11 -31.50 -27.07 -3.23
CA ARG A 11 -31.64 -25.61 -3.29
C ARG A 11 -31.39 -25.08 -4.70
N THR A 12 -32.32 -24.29 -5.21
CA THR A 12 -32.19 -23.59 -6.50
C THR A 12 -31.88 -22.13 -6.26
N TYR A 13 -30.73 -21.68 -6.74
CA TYR A 13 -30.35 -20.27 -6.72
C TYR A 13 -30.58 -19.66 -8.10
N LYS A 14 -31.17 -18.47 -8.14
CA LYS A 14 -31.45 -17.72 -9.36
C LYS A 14 -30.73 -16.38 -9.30
N ASP A 15 -30.34 -15.87 -10.46
CA ASP A 15 -29.80 -14.53 -10.66
C ASP A 15 -28.55 -14.20 -9.81
N LEU A 16 -27.59 -15.12 -9.76
CA LEU A 16 -26.30 -14.91 -9.09
C LEU A 16 -25.20 -14.47 -10.06
N GLN A 17 -24.34 -13.56 -9.59
CA GLN A 17 -23.09 -13.19 -10.26
C GLN A 17 -21.93 -13.36 -9.29
N PHE A 18 -20.78 -13.79 -9.81
CA PHE A 18 -19.59 -14.09 -9.00
C PHE A 18 -18.39 -13.29 -9.48
N PHE A 19 -17.69 -12.70 -8.51
CA PHE A 19 -16.38 -12.08 -8.70
C PHE A 19 -15.43 -12.67 -7.66
N ALA A 20 -14.19 -12.93 -8.07
CA ALA A 20 -13.18 -13.52 -7.20
C ALA A 20 -11.80 -12.91 -7.51
N ALA A 21 -10.93 -12.91 -6.52
CA ALA A 21 -9.53 -12.52 -6.66
C ALA A 21 -8.65 -13.53 -5.93
N MET A 22 -7.45 -13.78 -6.46
CA MET A 22 -6.48 -14.69 -5.87
C MET A 22 -5.07 -14.12 -6.04
N GLY A 23 -4.18 -14.46 -5.10
CA GLY A 23 -2.74 -14.21 -5.28
C GLY A 23 -2.15 -15.23 -6.26
N PRO A 24 -1.04 -14.89 -6.95
CA PRO A 24 -0.35 -15.86 -7.79
C PRO A 24 0.09 -17.06 -6.94
N PRO A 25 0.03 -18.28 -7.49
CA PRO A 25 0.45 -19.48 -6.78
C PRO A 25 1.97 -19.45 -6.51
N GLY A 26 2.38 -20.07 -5.40
CA GLY A 26 3.77 -20.06 -4.93
C GLY A 26 3.94 -19.35 -3.58
N GLY A 27 5.14 -19.43 -3.00
CA GLY A 27 5.44 -18.81 -1.70
C GLY A 27 4.52 -19.28 -0.56
N GLY A 28 4.05 -20.54 -0.60
CA GLY A 28 3.09 -21.10 0.35
C GLY A 28 1.61 -20.96 -0.04
N ARG A 29 1.30 -20.31 -1.16
CA ARG A 29 -0.08 -20.23 -1.69
C ARG A 29 -0.40 -21.43 -2.57
N ASN A 30 -1.56 -22.04 -2.32
CA ASN A 30 -2.05 -23.20 -3.05
C ASN A 30 -2.56 -22.83 -4.44
N ASN A 31 -2.38 -23.76 -5.38
CA ASN A 31 -3.04 -23.70 -6.68
C ASN A 31 -4.56 -23.88 -6.52
N VAL A 32 -5.33 -23.22 -7.37
CA VAL A 32 -6.78 -23.42 -7.46
C VAL A 32 -7.07 -24.51 -8.50
N ASP A 33 -8.10 -25.33 -8.27
CA ASP A 33 -8.49 -26.41 -9.18
C ASP A 33 -8.80 -25.85 -10.59
N PRO A 34 -8.20 -26.40 -11.66
CA PRO A 34 -8.43 -25.93 -13.03
C PRO A 34 -9.90 -25.95 -13.46
N ARG A 35 -10.72 -26.87 -12.93
CA ARG A 35 -12.16 -26.95 -13.21
C ARG A 35 -12.93 -25.78 -12.61
N PHE A 36 -12.45 -25.25 -11.48
CA PHE A 36 -13.04 -24.04 -10.91
C PHE A 36 -12.60 -22.83 -11.71
N ILE A 37 -11.32 -22.73 -12.06
CA ILE A 37 -10.77 -21.63 -12.85
C ILE A 37 -11.48 -21.52 -14.21
N SER A 38 -11.81 -22.64 -14.87
CA SER A 38 -12.48 -22.64 -16.17
C SER A 38 -13.89 -22.01 -16.17
N LEU A 39 -14.47 -21.79 -14.99
CA LEU A 39 -15.75 -21.09 -14.83
C LEU A 39 -15.61 -19.56 -14.83
N PHE A 40 -14.38 -19.04 -14.78
CA PHE A 40 -14.08 -17.62 -14.69
C PHE A 40 -13.21 -17.14 -15.86
N ASN A 41 -13.34 -15.87 -16.20
CA ASN A 41 -12.33 -15.17 -16.97
C ASN A 41 -11.24 -14.68 -16.02
N VAL A 42 -10.01 -15.14 -16.20
CA VAL A 42 -8.87 -14.80 -15.33
C VAL A 42 -8.01 -13.73 -15.99
N PHE A 43 -7.75 -12.66 -15.26
CA PHE A 43 -6.86 -11.58 -15.67
C PHE A 43 -5.67 -11.50 -14.71
N ASN A 44 -4.46 -11.35 -15.27
CA ASN A 44 -3.27 -11.10 -14.46
C ASN A 44 -3.13 -9.60 -14.19
N LEU A 45 -3.10 -9.22 -12.91
CA LEU A 45 -2.86 -7.83 -12.50
C LEU A 45 -1.37 -7.65 -12.24
N THR A 46 -0.69 -6.93 -13.14
CA THR A 46 0.72 -6.57 -12.97
C THR A 46 0.86 -5.43 -11.96
N PRO A 47 1.98 -5.34 -11.23
CA PRO A 47 2.29 -4.18 -10.41
C PRO A 47 2.19 -2.87 -11.22
N PRO A 48 1.69 -1.78 -10.63
CA PRO A 48 1.60 -0.50 -11.31
C PRO A 48 3.00 0.05 -11.61
N SER A 49 3.12 0.79 -12.72
CA SER A 49 4.37 1.49 -13.04
C SER A 49 4.62 2.64 -12.05
N GLU A 50 5.88 3.05 -11.94
CA GLU A 50 6.27 4.20 -11.11
C GLU A 50 5.51 5.47 -11.48
N PHE A 51 5.25 5.69 -12.77
CA PHE A 51 4.43 6.80 -13.26
C PHE A 51 3.01 6.75 -12.69
N VAL A 52 2.37 5.58 -12.71
CA VAL A 52 1.02 5.40 -12.15
C VAL A 52 1.01 5.62 -10.64
N LEU A 53 2.02 5.10 -9.93
CA LEU A 53 2.15 5.33 -8.49
C LEU A 53 2.33 6.81 -8.16
N SER A 54 3.22 7.50 -8.88
CA SER A 54 3.44 8.94 -8.75
C SER A 54 2.15 9.71 -8.99
N HIS A 55 1.40 9.36 -10.05
CA HIS A 55 0.13 10.02 -10.36
C HIS A 55 -0.93 9.82 -9.27
N ILE A 56 -1.12 8.60 -8.77
CA ILE A 56 -2.09 8.28 -7.72
C ILE A 56 -1.78 9.07 -6.45
N TYR A 57 -0.55 8.96 -5.95
CA TYR A 57 -0.20 9.58 -4.68
C TYR A 57 -0.06 11.10 -4.76
N ASN A 58 0.41 11.65 -5.88
CA ASN A 58 0.36 13.10 -6.12
C ASN A 58 -1.07 13.62 -6.11
N SER A 59 -2.00 12.92 -6.78
CA SER A 59 -3.39 13.35 -6.82
C SER A 59 -4.01 13.37 -5.42
N ILE A 60 -3.73 12.37 -4.58
CA ILE A 60 -4.21 12.31 -3.20
C ILE A 60 -3.66 13.49 -2.39
N ILE A 61 -2.33 13.63 -2.29
CA ILE A 61 -1.72 14.62 -1.40
C ILE A 61 -1.99 16.05 -1.87
N THR A 62 -1.91 16.31 -3.17
CA THR A 62 -2.14 17.66 -3.71
C THR A 62 -3.60 18.07 -3.55
N THR A 63 -4.56 17.15 -3.71
CA THR A 63 -5.98 17.46 -3.48
C THR A 63 -6.23 17.79 -2.01
N TYR A 64 -5.68 17.00 -1.10
CA TYR A 64 -5.80 17.24 0.34
C TYR A 64 -5.17 18.57 0.77
N LEU A 65 -3.92 18.82 0.34
CA LEU A 65 -3.21 20.04 0.72
C LEU A 65 -3.88 21.29 0.14
N LYS A 66 -4.41 21.24 -1.09
CA LYS A 66 -5.12 22.38 -1.71
C LYS A 66 -6.40 22.77 -0.99
N ASP A 67 -7.09 21.81 -0.37
CA ASP A 67 -8.34 22.07 0.35
C ASP A 67 -8.10 22.72 1.72
N LYS A 68 -6.95 22.44 2.35
CA LYS A 68 -6.69 22.82 3.75
C LYS A 68 -5.60 23.86 3.94
N PHE A 69 -4.59 23.93 3.08
CA PHE A 69 -3.35 24.68 3.32
C PHE A 69 -3.06 25.73 2.24
N GLU A 70 -2.16 26.65 2.58
CA GLU A 70 -1.63 27.67 1.66
C GLU A 70 -0.69 27.09 0.58
N GLU A 71 -0.47 27.88 -0.47
CA GLU A 71 0.30 27.46 -1.66
C GLU A 71 1.74 27.04 -1.35
N ASN A 72 2.34 27.63 -0.30
CA ASN A 72 3.68 27.27 0.18
C ASN A 72 3.77 25.77 0.52
N ILE A 73 2.78 25.22 1.22
CA ILE A 73 2.68 23.82 1.62
C ILE A 73 2.20 22.95 0.47
N VAL A 74 1.25 23.44 -0.34
CA VAL A 74 0.76 22.71 -1.52
C VAL A 74 1.91 22.35 -2.45
N SER A 75 2.88 23.26 -2.61
CA SER A 75 4.08 23.04 -3.45
C SER A 75 4.99 21.91 -2.95
N LEU A 76 4.90 21.53 -1.66
CA LEU A 76 5.66 20.42 -1.09
C LEU A 76 5.06 19.05 -1.45
N GLY A 77 3.75 18.96 -1.68
CA GLY A 77 3.06 17.69 -1.96
C GLY A 77 3.76 16.83 -3.01
N PRO A 78 4.02 17.36 -4.23
CA PRO A 78 4.74 16.61 -5.27
C PRO A 78 6.16 16.19 -4.89
N LYS A 79 6.87 17.03 -4.12
CA LYS A 79 8.23 16.72 -3.66
C LYS A 79 8.23 15.57 -2.66
N LEU A 80 7.26 15.56 -1.74
CA LEU A 80 7.07 14.49 -0.76
C LEU A 80 6.72 13.16 -1.45
N THR A 81 5.89 13.18 -2.48
CA THR A 81 5.58 11.97 -3.24
C THR A 81 6.82 11.39 -3.90
N THR A 82 7.61 12.21 -4.59
CA THR A 82 8.85 11.77 -5.23
C THR A 82 9.82 11.20 -4.20
N ALA A 83 10.02 11.89 -3.07
CA ALA A 83 10.90 11.41 -2.00
C ALA A 83 10.41 10.07 -1.40
N THR A 84 9.10 9.92 -1.20
CA THR A 84 8.50 8.69 -0.66
C THR A 84 8.68 7.51 -1.61
N LEU A 85 8.45 7.70 -2.91
CA LEU A 85 8.62 6.65 -3.92
C LEU A 85 10.09 6.26 -4.10
N GLN A 86 11.01 7.23 -4.08
CA GLN A 86 12.45 6.95 -4.11
C GLN A 86 12.89 6.15 -2.88
N LEU A 87 12.43 6.54 -1.69
CA LEU A 87 12.70 5.81 -0.45
C LEU A 87 12.17 4.38 -0.52
N TYR A 88 10.91 4.22 -0.95
CA TYR A 88 10.28 2.90 -1.09
C TYR A 88 11.06 1.99 -2.06
N SER A 89 11.46 2.51 -3.22
CA SER A 89 12.28 1.77 -4.20
C SER A 89 13.64 1.38 -3.64
N LYS A 90 14.32 2.27 -2.90
CA LYS A 90 15.58 1.96 -2.23
C LYS A 90 15.41 0.85 -1.18
N LEU A 91 14.38 0.95 -0.34
CA LEU A 91 14.12 -0.03 0.72
C LEU A 91 13.81 -1.42 0.15
N LEU A 92 13.04 -1.51 -0.94
CA LEU A 92 12.76 -2.79 -1.60
C LEU A 92 14.02 -3.49 -2.12
N VAL A 93 15.04 -2.73 -2.55
CA VAL A 93 16.31 -3.29 -3.05
C VAL A 93 17.26 -3.61 -1.90
N ALA A 94 17.37 -2.71 -0.91
CA ALA A 94 18.32 -2.85 0.19
C ALA A 94 17.88 -3.91 1.22
N LEU A 95 16.58 -4.07 1.45
CA LEU A 95 16.03 -4.88 2.53
C LEU A 95 15.07 -5.96 2.00
N PRO A 96 15.55 -6.92 1.18
CA PRO A 96 14.71 -8.01 0.70
C PRO A 96 14.34 -8.96 1.86
N PRO A 97 13.15 -9.61 1.80
CA PRO A 97 12.76 -10.58 2.80
C PRO A 97 13.68 -11.80 2.74
N THR A 98 14.35 -12.10 3.86
CA THR A 98 15.18 -13.31 4.02
C THR A 98 14.52 -14.26 5.04
N PRO A 99 14.92 -15.54 5.14
CA PRO A 99 14.38 -16.44 6.16
C PRO A 99 14.53 -15.92 7.60
N SER A 100 15.62 -15.18 7.89
CA SER A 100 15.85 -14.52 9.17
C SER A 100 15.06 -13.21 9.33
N LYS A 101 14.77 -12.50 8.23
CA LYS A 101 14.05 -11.22 8.20
C LYS A 101 12.78 -11.30 7.34
N PHE A 102 11.95 -12.33 7.57
CA PHE A 102 10.79 -12.62 6.72
C PHE A 102 9.68 -11.55 6.80
N HIS A 103 9.70 -10.71 7.84
CA HIS A 103 8.73 -9.64 8.07
C HIS A 103 9.07 -8.35 7.31
N TYR A 104 10.20 -8.29 6.59
CA TYR A 104 10.62 -7.17 5.76
C TYR A 104 9.89 -7.16 4.40
N VAL A 105 8.57 -7.31 4.44
CA VAL A 105 7.72 -7.29 3.25
C VAL A 105 7.07 -5.92 3.15
N PHE A 106 7.58 -5.10 2.25
CA PHE A 106 7.00 -3.80 1.91
C PHE A 106 6.06 -3.93 0.72
N ASN A 107 4.88 -3.31 0.80
CA ASN A 107 3.91 -3.32 -0.27
C ASN A 107 3.18 -1.98 -0.39
N LEU A 108 2.29 -1.85 -1.39
CA LEU A 108 1.56 -0.60 -1.65
C LEU A 108 0.67 -0.12 -0.49
N ARG A 109 0.28 -0.99 0.44
CA ARG A 109 -0.45 -0.59 1.66
C ARG A 109 0.40 0.31 2.55
N ASP A 110 1.72 0.09 2.55
CA ASP A 110 2.63 0.86 3.38
C ASP A 110 2.75 2.30 2.87
N LEU A 111 2.85 2.48 1.56
CA LEU A 111 2.70 3.79 0.93
C LEU A 111 1.35 4.42 1.31
N GLY A 112 0.24 3.68 1.18
CA GLY A 112 -1.09 4.15 1.57
C GLY A 112 -1.15 4.68 3.01
N ARG A 113 -0.53 4.00 3.97
CA ARG A 113 -0.48 4.42 5.39
C ARG A 113 0.29 5.72 5.60
N ILE A 114 1.38 5.93 4.87
CA ILE A 114 2.17 7.18 4.94
C ILE A 114 1.31 8.34 4.45
N PHE A 115 0.68 8.20 3.28
CA PHE A 115 -0.18 9.25 2.74
C PHE A 115 -1.44 9.49 3.57
N GLU A 116 -2.02 8.44 4.16
CA GLU A 116 -3.12 8.58 5.11
C GLU A 116 -2.69 9.40 6.33
N GLY A 117 -1.50 9.13 6.89
CA GLY A 117 -0.92 9.91 7.99
C GLY A 117 -0.71 11.39 7.63
N LEU A 118 -0.19 11.66 6.43
CA LEU A 118 -0.05 13.02 5.91
C LEU A 118 -1.41 13.72 5.73
N CYS A 119 -2.43 12.99 5.29
CA CYS A 119 -3.80 13.50 5.13
C CYS A 119 -4.55 13.68 6.46
N ARG A 120 -3.87 13.51 7.61
CA ARG A 120 -4.39 13.89 8.93
C ARG A 120 -3.79 15.20 9.43
N ALA A 121 -2.89 15.83 8.68
CA ALA A 121 -2.36 17.15 9.02
C ALA A 121 -3.46 18.19 8.91
N THR A 122 -3.60 19.03 9.93
CA THR A 122 -4.61 20.10 9.97
C THR A 122 -3.95 21.48 10.08
N PRO A 123 -4.52 22.56 9.53
CA PRO A 123 -3.85 23.87 9.49
C PRO A 123 -3.57 24.48 10.87
N ASP A 124 -4.41 24.18 11.84
CA ASP A 124 -4.34 24.62 13.25
C ASP A 124 -3.08 24.11 13.96
N GLU A 125 -2.67 22.86 13.72
CA GLU A 125 -1.50 22.27 14.38
C GLU A 125 -0.17 22.60 13.68
N PHE A 126 -0.24 23.01 12.41
CA PHE A 126 0.94 23.21 11.57
C PHE A 126 1.22 24.69 11.28
N GLU A 127 0.32 25.61 11.63
CA GLU A 127 0.48 27.07 11.48
C GLU A 127 1.01 27.51 10.09
N ASN A 128 0.60 26.80 9.04
CA ASN A 128 1.12 26.95 7.68
C ASN A 128 2.66 26.88 7.55
N ASN A 129 3.35 26.21 8.48
CA ASN A 129 4.78 25.97 8.48
C ASN A 129 5.17 24.78 7.58
N PRO A 130 5.90 25.00 6.47
CA PRO A 130 6.35 23.92 5.58
C PRO A 130 7.22 22.87 6.29
N GLY A 131 8.03 23.29 7.27
CA GLY A 131 8.89 22.39 8.04
C GLY A 131 8.12 21.42 8.92
N GLY A 132 6.94 21.82 9.39
CA GLY A 132 6.04 20.96 10.16
C GLY A 132 5.60 19.75 9.33
N LEU A 133 5.17 19.98 8.08
CA LEU A 133 4.71 18.90 7.20
C LEU A 133 5.85 17.93 6.83
N VAL A 134 7.06 18.44 6.59
CA VAL A 134 8.24 17.59 6.34
C VAL A 134 8.59 16.75 7.57
N ARG A 135 8.47 17.32 8.77
CA ARG A 135 8.67 16.57 10.02
C ARG A 135 7.62 15.47 10.19
N LEU A 136 6.35 15.75 9.88
CA LEU A 136 5.28 14.74 9.89
C LEU A 136 5.59 13.62 8.90
N TRP A 137 5.97 13.96 7.67
CA TRP A 137 6.37 12.98 6.65
C TRP A 137 7.48 12.06 7.14
N ARG A 138 8.56 12.63 7.70
CA ARG A 138 9.67 11.86 8.26
C ARG A 138 9.16 10.89 9.32
N ASN A 139 8.35 11.37 10.27
CA ASN A 139 7.82 10.54 11.36
C ASN A 139 6.92 9.40 10.84
N GLU A 140 6.08 9.66 9.83
CA GLU A 140 5.26 8.62 9.20
C GLU A 140 6.10 7.58 8.45
N CYS A 141 7.15 8.01 7.73
CA CYS A 141 8.10 7.09 7.12
C CYS A 141 8.82 6.22 8.15
N THR A 142 9.31 6.81 9.25
CA THR A 142 9.91 6.08 10.39
C THR A 142 8.94 5.03 10.94
N ARG A 143 7.72 5.44 11.27
CA ARG A 143 6.69 4.58 11.86
C ARG A 143 6.29 3.41 10.94
N VAL A 144 6.20 3.65 9.63
CA VAL A 144 5.69 2.64 8.69
C VAL A 144 6.77 1.68 8.23
N PHE A 145 7.97 2.18 7.93
CA PHE A 145 9.07 1.37 7.39
C PHE A 145 10.07 0.93 8.45
N PHE A 146 10.54 1.86 9.28
CA PHE A 146 11.72 1.66 10.11
C PHE A 146 11.41 0.97 11.44
N ASP A 147 10.20 1.11 11.98
CA ASP A 147 9.74 0.35 13.16
C ASP A 147 9.76 -1.17 12.95
N ARG A 148 9.86 -1.65 11.70
CA ARG A 148 9.99 -3.08 11.39
C ARG A 148 11.42 -3.59 11.48
N LEU A 149 12.40 -2.71 11.50
CA LEU A 149 13.82 -3.07 11.37
C LEU A 149 14.39 -3.48 12.72
N ILE A 150 15.10 -4.62 12.73
CA ILE A 150 15.58 -5.25 13.97
C ILE A 150 17.07 -5.01 14.25
N SER A 151 17.89 -4.71 13.23
CA SER A 151 19.32 -4.45 13.40
C SER A 151 19.65 -2.98 13.24
N GLU A 152 20.58 -2.47 14.04
CA GLU A 152 21.09 -1.10 13.96
C GLU A 152 21.62 -0.79 12.55
N GLU A 153 22.34 -1.75 11.95
CA GLU A 153 22.81 -1.67 10.55
C GLU A 153 21.68 -1.47 9.52
N ASP A 154 20.49 -2.01 9.76
CA ASP A 154 19.35 -1.81 8.85
C ASP A 154 18.70 -0.44 9.12
N GLN A 155 18.75 0.04 10.36
CA GLN A 155 18.23 1.34 10.76
C GLN A 155 19.09 2.49 10.20
N ASP A 156 20.38 2.28 9.94
CA ASP A 156 21.26 3.28 9.32
C ASP A 156 20.83 3.64 7.89
N TYR A 157 20.03 2.82 7.21
CA TYR A 157 19.41 3.18 5.92
C TYR A 157 18.32 4.29 6.06
N SER A 158 18.06 4.79 7.26
CA SER A 158 17.01 5.78 7.56
C SER A 158 17.43 7.24 7.34
N PHE A 159 17.46 7.70 6.10
CA PHE A 159 17.59 9.12 5.73
C PHE A 159 19.01 9.72 5.62
N GLU A 160 20.04 8.91 5.31
CA GLU A 160 21.26 9.42 4.64
C GLU A 160 21.06 9.72 3.15
#